data_AF-A0A497HID7-F1
#
_entry.id   AF-A0A497HID7-F1
#
_cell.length_a   1.000
_cell.length_b   1.000
_cell.length_c   1.000
_cell.angle_alpha   90.00
_cell.angle_beta   90.00
_cell.angle_gamma   90.00
#
_symmetry.space_group_name_H-M   'P 1'
#
loop_
_entity.id
_entity.type
_entity.pdbx_description
1 polymer ?
#
loop_
_entity_poly.entity_id
_entity_poly.type
_entity_poly.pdbx_seq_one_letter_code
_entity_poly.pdbx_strand_id
1 'polypeptide(L)' 'GIDPYTVANEGKAVMAVKPEKAEEVLKAIRSTKLGKNAEIIGEVVNNEKYKGKVILKTVVGGERILEAPIGDPIPRVC' A
#
# COMPACT_ATOMS: atom_id res chain seq x y z
N GLY A 1 -7.66 -0.78 -18.21
CA GLY A 1 -8.98 -0.16 -18.06
C GLY A 1 -9.50 -0.17 -16.62
N ILE A 2 -8.86 -0.90 -15.70
CA ILE A 2 -9.19 -0.93 -14.27
C ILE A 2 -7.91 -0.59 -13.52
N ASP A 3 -8.00 0.28 -12.51
CA ASP A 3 -6.89 0.60 -11.63
C ASP A 3 -6.71 -0.52 -10.59
N PRO A 4 -5.54 -1.17 -10.50
CA PRO A 4 -5.33 -2.25 -9.53
C PRO A 4 -5.42 -1.79 -8.06
N TYR A 5 -5.27 -0.50 -7.77
CA TYR A 5 -5.39 0.02 -6.40
C TYR A 5 -6.84 0.11 -5.90
N THR A 6 -7.82 -0.06 -6.76
CA THR A 6 -9.24 0.12 -6.42
C THR A 6 -10.02 -1.19 -6.31
N VAL A 7 -9.35 -2.33 -6.47
CA VAL A 7 -9.98 -3.66 -6.47
C VAL A 7 -9.66 -4.41 -5.17
N ALA A 8 -10.63 -5.16 -4.67
CA ALA A 8 -10.52 -5.98 -3.47
C ALA A 8 -9.36 -7.00 -3.55
N ASN A 9 -8.75 -7.24 -2.38
CA ASN A 9 -7.75 -8.28 -2.16
C ASN A 9 -8.23 -9.18 -1.01
N GLU A 10 -8.33 -10.51 -1.20
CA GLU A 10 -8.86 -11.45 -0.19
C GLU A 10 -7.77 -12.22 0.60
N GLY A 11 -6.52 -11.82 0.49
CA GLY A 11 -5.40 -12.55 1.10
C GLY A 11 -4.17 -11.69 1.35
N LYS A 12 -4.40 -10.39 1.59
CA LYS A 12 -3.35 -9.37 1.74
C LYS A 12 -3.62 -8.53 2.98
N ALA A 13 -2.56 -8.01 3.57
CA ALA A 13 -2.63 -7.07 4.68
C ALA A 13 -1.78 -5.85 4.36
N VAL A 14 -2.26 -4.67 4.74
CA VAL A 14 -1.47 -3.43 4.80
C VAL A 14 -1.08 -3.21 6.26
N MET A 15 0.20 -2.97 6.51
CA MET A 15 0.74 -2.84 7.86
C MET A 15 1.62 -1.60 7.97
N ALA A 16 1.46 -0.87 9.07
CA ALA A 16 2.37 0.19 9.46
C ALA A 16 3.19 -0.29 10.68
N VAL A 17 4.50 -0.08 10.64
CA VAL A 17 5.42 -0.48 11.71
C VAL A 17 6.35 0.67 12.06
N LYS A 18 6.99 0.58 13.23
CA LYS A 18 8.05 1.52 13.59
C LYS A 18 9.20 1.44 12.57
N PRO A 19 9.79 2.57 12.15
CA PRO A 19 10.80 2.59 11.09
C PRO A 19 12.02 1.73 11.45
N GLU A 20 12.44 1.72 12.71
CA GLU A 20 13.56 0.91 13.21
C GLU A 20 13.29 -0.61 13.19
N LYS A 21 12.05 -1.03 12.93
CA LYS A 21 11.63 -2.44 12.83
C LYS A 21 11.23 -2.87 11.42
N ALA A 22 11.26 -1.97 10.44
CA ALA A 22 10.72 -2.23 9.11
C ALA A 22 11.35 -3.46 8.44
N GLU A 23 12.68 -3.53 8.39
CA GLU A 23 13.41 -4.64 7.76
C GLU A 23 13.25 -5.97 8.52
N GLU A 24 13.26 -5.93 9.85
CA GLU A 24 13.06 -7.12 10.69
C GLU A 24 11.67 -7.73 10.45
N VAL A 25 10.63 -6.89 10.45
CA VAL A 25 9.26 -7.33 10.20
C VAL A 25 9.08 -7.81 8.77
N LEU A 26 9.63 -7.09 7.77
CA LEU A 26 9.57 -7.50 6.38
C LEU A 26 10.20 -8.88 6.18
N LYS A 27 11.38 -9.12 6.77
CA LYS A 27 12.06 -10.41 6.73
C LYS A 27 11.22 -11.52 7.37
N ALA A 28 10.61 -11.26 8.53
CA ALA A 28 9.73 -12.21 9.18
C ALA A 28 8.52 -12.58 8.30
N ILE A 29 7.85 -11.59 7.70
CA ILE A 29 6.71 -11.82 6.80
C ILE A 29 7.14 -12.62 5.56
N ARG A 30 8.25 -12.24 4.92
CA ARG A 30 8.80 -12.92 3.74
C ARG A 30 9.21 -14.37 4.00
N SER A 31 9.52 -14.74 5.25
CA SER A 31 9.81 -16.12 5.63
C SER A 31 8.59 -17.05 5.57
N THR A 32 7.38 -16.49 5.51
CA THR A 32 6.13 -17.26 5.42
C THR A 32 5.77 -17.59 3.98
N LYS A 33 5.02 -18.69 3.77
CA LYS A 33 4.54 -19.09 2.44
C LYS A 33 3.70 -18.00 1.75
N LEU A 34 2.86 -17.29 2.51
CA LEU A 34 1.94 -16.27 1.98
C LEU A 34 2.61 -14.90 1.82
N GLY A 35 3.60 -14.59 2.65
CA GLY A 35 4.26 -13.29 2.70
C GLY A 35 5.49 -13.15 1.81
N LYS A 36 5.86 -14.17 1.02
CA LYS A 36 7.07 -14.17 0.17
C LYS A 36 7.26 -12.94 -0.73
N ASN A 37 6.16 -12.29 -1.12
CA ASN A 37 6.15 -11.10 -1.98
C ASN A 37 5.79 -9.81 -1.22
N ALA A 38 5.83 -9.80 0.12
CA ALA A 38 5.65 -8.58 0.91
C ALA A 38 6.75 -7.57 0.57
N GLU A 39 6.47 -6.28 0.67
CA GLU A 39 7.39 -5.20 0.32
C GLU A 39 7.12 -3.97 1.20
N ILE A 40 8.15 -3.18 1.47
CA ILE A 40 7.97 -1.83 2.04
C ILE A 40 7.57 -0.90 0.89
N ILE A 41 6.33 -0.42 0.91
CA ILE A 41 5.75 0.37 -0.19
C ILE A 41 5.71 1.88 0.06
N GLY A 42 6.23 2.35 1.19
CA GLY A 42 6.24 3.76 1.53
C GLY A 42 6.49 4.03 3.01
N GLU A 43 6.26 5.28 3.40
CA GLU A 43 6.49 5.78 4.76
C GLU A 43 5.38 6.75 5.16
N VAL A 44 5.16 6.91 6.46
CA VAL A 44 4.28 7.93 7.01
C VAL A 44 5.11 9.19 7.24
N VAL A 45 4.70 10.30 6.63
CA VAL A 45 5.38 11.59 6.77
C VAL A 45 4.58 12.55 7.63
N ASN A 46 5.25 13.28 8.52
CA ASN A 46 4.63 14.35 9.30
C ASN A 46 4.67 15.66 8.49
N ASN A 47 3.76 15.80 7.53
CA ASN A 47 3.63 16.99 6.70
C ASN A 47 2.16 17.42 6.62
N GLU A 48 1.84 18.61 7.15
CA GLU A 48 0.46 19.12 7.18
C GLU A 48 -0.18 19.22 5.78
N LYS A 49 0.60 19.46 4.71
CA LYS A 49 0.09 19.47 3.32
C LYS A 49 -0.48 18.11 2.89
N TYR A 50 0.05 17.02 3.46
CA TYR A 50 -0.27 15.63 3.11
C TYR A 50 -1.12 14.93 4.17
N LYS A 51 -1.57 15.65 5.19
CA LYS A 51 -2.44 15.10 6.23
C LYS A 51 -3.72 14.52 5.61
N GLY A 52 -3.97 13.24 5.92
CA GLY A 52 -5.13 12.50 5.40
C GLY A 52 -5.03 12.10 3.93
N LYS A 53 -3.87 12.23 3.29
CA LYS A 53 -3.65 11.89 1.87
C LYS A 53 -2.62 10.78 1.71
N VAL A 54 -2.76 10.01 0.63
CA VAL A 54 -1.75 9.06 0.17
C VAL A 54 -1.09 9.63 -1.08
N ILE A 55 0.23 9.79 -1.06
CA ILE A 55 1.00 10.31 -2.20
C ILE A 55 1.72 9.15 -2.87
N LEU A 56 1.46 8.97 -4.17
CA LEU A 56 2.08 7.95 -4.99
C LEU A 56 3.24 8.56 -5.79
N LYS A 57 4.45 8.06 -5.56
CA LYS A 57 5.62 8.34 -6.38
C LYS A 57 5.63 7.40 -7.58
N THR A 58 5.59 7.97 -8.78
CA THR A 58 5.56 7.22 -10.04
C THR A 58 6.97 6.80 -10.44
N VAL A 59 7.06 5.77 -11.29
CA VAL A 59 8.33 5.25 -11.81
C VAL A 59 9.15 6.29 -12.60
N VAL A 60 8.49 7.33 -13.14
CA VAL A 60 9.13 8.43 -13.86
C VAL A 60 9.49 9.62 -12.95
N GLY A 61 9.31 9.48 -11.63
CA GLY A 61 9.70 10.48 -10.63
C GLY A 61 8.65 11.55 -10.31
N GLY A 62 7.48 11.52 -10.95
CA GLY A 62 6.36 12.41 -10.62
C GLY A 62 5.57 11.94 -9.38
N GLU A 63 4.86 12.86 -8.74
CA GLU A 63 3.98 12.57 -7.61
C GLU A 63 2.51 12.84 -7.97
N ARG A 64 1.60 11.99 -7.48
CA ARG A 64 0.15 12.24 -7.54
C ARG A 64 -0.53 11.77 -6.26
N ILE A 65 -1.71 12.32 -5.98
CA ILE A 65 -2.57 11.81 -4.91
C ILE A 65 -3.18 10.47 -5.38
N LEU A 66 -3.13 9.46 -4.51
CA LEU A 66 -3.93 8.25 -4.66
C LEU A 66 -5.27 8.49 -3.98
N GLU A 67 -6.26 8.83 -4.79
CA GLU A 67 -7.62 9.09 -4.32
C GLU A 67 -8.28 7.81 -3.82
N ALA A 68 -9.12 7.94 -2.79
CA ALA A 68 -9.97 6.84 -2.37
C ALA A 68 -10.97 6.50 -3.48
N PRO A 69 -11.17 5.20 -3.81
CA PRO A 69 -12.17 4.84 -4.80
C PRO A 69 -13.59 5.16 -4.29
N ILE A 70 -14.48 5.57 -5.18
CA ILE A 70 -15.91 5.75 -4.87
C ILE A 70 -16.53 4.41 -4.45
N GLY A 71 -16.05 3.31 -5.02
CA GLY A 71 -16.40 1.93 -4.69
C GLY A 71 -15.54 0.96 -5.49
N ASP A 72 -15.66 -0.35 -5.21
CA ASP A 72 -14.97 -1.38 -5.99
C ASP A 72 -15.58 -1.45 -7.42
N PRO A 73 -14.76 -1.42 -8.48
CA PRO A 73 -15.25 -1.43 -9.85
C PRO A 73 -15.77 -2.81 -10.30
N ILE A 74 -15.52 -3.88 -9.54
CA ILE A 74 -15.92 -5.25 -9.89
C ILE A 74 -17.25 -5.61 -9.22
N PRO A 75 -18.33 -5.85 -9.98
CA PRO A 75 -19.60 -6.27 -9.39
C PRO A 75 -19.46 -7.66 -8.78
N ARG A 76 -20.02 -7.85 -7.58
CA ARG A 76 -20.02 -9.14 -6.85
C ARG A 76 -18.61 -9.68 -6.56
N VAL A 77 -17.66 -8.77 -6.29
CA VAL A 77 -16.26 -9.12 -6.05
C VAL A 77 -16.06 -10.01 -4.81
N CYS A 78 -16.90 -9.84 -3.79
CA CYS A 78 -16.92 -10.61 -2.54
C CYS A 78 -18.37 -10.81 -2.06
#